data_AF-A0A1H6D0N9-F1
#
_entry.id   AF-A0A1H6D0N9-F1
#
_cell.length_a   1.000
_cell.length_b   1.000
_cell.length_c   1.000
_cell.angle_alpha   90.00
_cell.angle_beta   90.00
_cell.angle_gamma   90.00
#
_symmetry.space_group_name_H-M   'P 1'
#
loop_
_entity.id
_entity.type
_entity.pdbx_description
1 polymer ?
#
loop_
_entity_poly.entity_id
_entity_poly.type
_entity_poly.pdbx_seq_one_letter_code
_entity_poly.pdbx_strand_id
1 'polypeptide(L)'
;MKRIALPACLLAATMATGCSITTPQPDQKGIVYDAGMFSDTTFQNCIDPGSRDVSGPGDQGFVYPNGQRTFEFANKDSAESKPLTVVTKDNLEMTVSGVATFSLTTDCGTLRKFHEQIGLKFKAYEDEGWNRLLGVYIGQPLDRAMDAAAKAYGWKDLFSNPTIKQEWEKSVATYAAQFIKEQGGEGFFGGFSVTLQQPQPPQGVRDALASAQQAVEENTAQKAKNEKARTEMEAIKALVEVLGPEGAVMWQAVKDGRVSFVVSDGGVSVAPKR
;
A
#
# COMPACT_ATOMS: atom_id res chain seq x y z
N MET A 1 -75.15 -11.92 54.64
CA MET A 1 -74.34 -12.98 55.31
C MET A 1 -73.75 -13.90 54.26
N LYS A 2 -72.45 -14.26 54.39
CA LYS A 2 -71.69 -15.39 53.78
C LYS A 2 -71.57 -15.42 52.23
N ARG A 3 -70.42 -15.08 51.61
CA ARG A 3 -69.09 -15.76 51.41
C ARG A 3 -69.11 -16.99 50.46
N ILE A 4 -68.02 -17.08 49.65
CA ILE A 4 -67.45 -18.19 48.83
C ILE A 4 -67.74 -18.03 47.31
N ALA A 5 -66.84 -18.06 46.31
CA ALA A 5 -65.36 -18.12 46.16
C ALA A 5 -64.97 -17.79 44.69
N LEU A 6 -63.74 -17.25 44.47
CA LEU A 6 -62.98 -17.27 43.19
C LEU A 6 -62.43 -18.71 42.93
N PRO A 7 -61.77 -19.12 41.79
CA PRO A 7 -61.10 -18.38 40.67
C PRO A 7 -61.44 -19.00 39.26
N ALA A 8 -60.90 -18.70 38.08
CA ALA A 8 -59.50 -18.75 37.65
C ALA A 8 -59.32 -18.33 36.16
N CYS A 9 -58.27 -17.55 35.91
CA CYS A 9 -57.26 -17.66 34.86
C CYS A 9 -57.58 -18.40 33.56
N LEU A 10 -57.41 -17.72 32.42
CA LEU A 10 -56.51 -18.16 31.33
C LEU A 10 -56.31 -17.01 30.31
N LEU A 11 -55.59 -15.96 30.71
CA LEU A 11 -54.81 -15.19 29.72
C LEU A 11 -53.60 -16.06 29.40
N ALA A 12 -53.72 -16.86 28.34
CA ALA A 12 -52.57 -17.49 27.70
C ALA A 12 -51.69 -16.37 27.13
N ALA A 13 -50.80 -15.84 27.95
CA ALA A 13 -49.64 -15.10 27.48
C ALA A 13 -48.76 -16.11 26.75
N THR A 14 -48.97 -16.25 25.44
CA THR A 14 -47.98 -16.82 24.54
C THR A 14 -46.77 -15.90 24.55
N MET A 15 -45.92 -16.04 25.57
CA MET A 15 -44.55 -15.57 25.51
C MET A 15 -43.89 -16.40 24.41
N ALA A 16 -43.86 -15.85 23.20
CA ALA A 16 -43.00 -16.36 22.16
C ALA A 16 -41.56 -16.15 22.66
N THR A 17 -41.03 -17.15 23.36
CA THR A 17 -39.60 -17.29 23.63
C THR A 17 -38.94 -17.59 22.29
N GLY A 18 -38.74 -16.55 21.47
CA GLY A 18 -38.09 -16.68 20.19
C GLY A 18 -36.63 -17.05 20.41
N CYS A 19 -36.20 -18.23 19.95
CA CYS A 19 -34.80 -18.62 19.95
C CYS A 19 -33.97 -17.56 19.19
N SER A 20 -32.81 -17.18 19.75
CA SER A 20 -31.81 -16.44 19.00
C SER A 20 -31.13 -17.40 18.01
N ILE A 21 -30.84 -16.91 16.80
CA ILE A 21 -30.19 -17.72 15.77
C ILE A 21 -28.92 -17.01 15.33
N THR A 22 -27.80 -17.71 15.42
CA THR A 22 -26.50 -17.24 14.95
C THR A 22 -26.03 -18.15 13.84
N THR A 23 -25.67 -17.58 12.69
CA THR A 23 -25.26 -18.36 11.51
C THR A 23 -24.02 -17.73 10.88
N PRO A 24 -22.81 -18.12 11.34
CA PRO A 24 -21.57 -17.74 10.68
C PRO A 24 -21.51 -18.25 9.24
N GLN A 25 -20.98 -17.41 8.34
CA GLN A 25 -20.63 -17.83 6.99
C GLN A 25 -19.44 -18.81 6.99
N PRO A 26 -19.14 -19.48 5.86
CA PRO A 26 -18.00 -20.41 5.77
C PRO A 26 -16.63 -19.79 6.06
N ASP A 27 -16.48 -18.48 5.89
CA ASP A 27 -15.25 -17.71 6.19
C ASP A 27 -15.32 -17.00 7.55
N GLN A 28 -16.25 -17.40 8.42
CA GLN A 28 -16.52 -16.76 9.70
C GLN A 28 -16.64 -17.77 10.83
N LYS A 29 -16.36 -17.34 12.05
CA LYS A 29 -16.57 -18.12 13.26
C LYS A 29 -17.47 -17.35 14.22
N GLY A 30 -18.42 -18.05 14.83
CA GLY A 30 -19.39 -17.46 15.76
C GLY A 30 -18.97 -17.62 17.21
N ILE A 31 -19.43 -16.71 18.05
CA ILE A 31 -19.38 -16.80 19.50
C ILE A 31 -20.75 -16.40 20.07
N VAL A 32 -21.26 -17.18 21.03
CA VAL A 32 -22.58 -16.95 21.62
C VAL A 32 -22.46 -16.72 23.12
N TYR A 33 -23.19 -15.73 23.59
CA TYR A 33 -23.37 -15.40 24.99
C TYR A 33 -24.82 -15.57 25.39
N ASP A 34 -25.03 -16.16 26.56
CA ASP A 34 -26.29 -16.02 27.28
C ASP A 34 -26.48 -14.54 27.58
N ALA A 35 -27.63 -13.99 27.25
CA ALA A 35 -27.97 -12.59 27.54
C ALA A 35 -29.48 -12.39 27.72
N GLY A 36 -30.17 -13.46 28.10
CA GLY A 36 -31.60 -13.44 28.35
C GLY A 36 -32.02 -12.42 29.43
N MET A 37 -33.28 -11.99 29.39
CA MET A 37 -33.84 -10.99 30.31
C MET A 37 -33.76 -11.38 31.80
N PHE A 38 -33.49 -12.66 32.10
CA PHE A 38 -33.42 -13.22 33.45
C PHE A 38 -32.12 -14.00 33.71
N SER A 39 -31.14 -13.93 32.81
CA SER A 39 -29.86 -14.63 32.92
C SER A 39 -28.69 -13.65 32.90
N ASP A 40 -27.59 -14.05 33.53
CA ASP A 40 -26.35 -13.27 33.53
C ASP A 40 -25.64 -13.40 32.18
N THR A 41 -24.96 -12.33 31.76
CA THR A 41 -24.19 -12.37 30.50
C THR A 41 -22.99 -13.30 30.62
N THR A 42 -23.10 -14.51 30.06
CA THR A 42 -22.06 -15.55 30.19
C THR A 42 -21.77 -16.22 28.86
N PHE A 43 -20.51 -16.56 28.64
CA PHE A 43 -20.10 -17.27 27.44
C PHE A 43 -20.72 -18.67 27.39
N GLN A 44 -21.36 -19.03 26.28
CA GLN A 44 -21.93 -20.36 26.06
C GLN A 44 -20.99 -21.24 25.23
N ASN A 45 -20.86 -20.94 23.94
CA ASN A 45 -20.12 -21.75 22.98
C ASN A 45 -19.55 -20.92 21.82
N CYS A 46 -18.62 -21.54 21.08
CA CYS A 46 -18.22 -21.08 19.75
C CYS A 46 -18.92 -21.92 18.68
N ILE A 47 -19.24 -21.28 17.56
CA ILE A 47 -19.91 -21.91 16.42
C ILE A 47 -18.90 -22.05 15.30
N ASP A 48 -18.75 -23.27 14.78
CA ASP A 48 -17.87 -23.53 13.65
C ASP A 48 -18.37 -22.87 12.34
N PRO A 49 -17.47 -22.55 11.42
CA PRO A 49 -17.84 -21.92 10.15
C PRO A 49 -18.88 -22.72 9.37
N GLY A 50 -19.88 -22.02 8.83
CA GLY A 50 -20.98 -22.62 8.07
C GLY A 50 -21.97 -23.46 8.89
N SER A 51 -21.82 -23.51 10.22
CA SER A 51 -22.76 -24.18 11.11
C SER A 51 -23.76 -23.18 11.68
N ARG A 52 -25.00 -23.62 11.91
CA ARG A 52 -26.03 -22.80 12.55
C ARG A 52 -26.14 -23.18 14.01
N ASP A 53 -26.24 -22.17 14.86
CA ASP A 53 -26.61 -22.33 16.27
C ASP A 53 -28.00 -21.76 16.52
N VAL A 54 -28.77 -22.46 17.36
CA VAL A 54 -30.10 -22.06 17.80
C VAL A 54 -30.03 -21.96 19.31
N SER A 55 -29.87 -20.74 19.80
CA SER A 55 -29.64 -20.43 21.20
C SER A 55 -30.93 -19.96 21.89
N GLY A 56 -30.83 -19.77 23.21
CA GLY A 56 -31.93 -19.35 24.05
C GLY A 56 -32.50 -17.98 23.65
N PRO A 57 -33.74 -17.68 24.08
CA PRO A 57 -34.36 -16.40 23.81
C PRO A 57 -33.61 -15.25 24.49
N GLY A 58 -33.11 -14.32 23.69
CA GLY A 58 -32.34 -13.15 24.16
C GLY A 58 -30.83 -13.36 24.15
N ASP A 59 -30.35 -14.55 23.78
CA ASP A 59 -28.91 -14.81 23.63
C ASP A 59 -28.32 -13.97 22.51
N GLN A 60 -27.06 -13.57 22.68
CA GLN A 60 -26.33 -12.71 21.76
C GLN A 60 -25.28 -13.51 21.00
N GLY A 61 -25.41 -13.54 19.68
CA GLY A 61 -24.41 -14.10 18.78
C GLY A 61 -23.57 -13.02 18.12
N PHE A 62 -22.26 -13.22 18.11
CA PHE A 62 -21.31 -12.37 17.40
C PHE A 62 -20.51 -13.20 16.42
N VAL A 63 -20.16 -12.61 15.28
CA VAL A 63 -19.50 -13.31 14.19
C VAL A 63 -18.22 -12.57 13.84
N TYR A 64 -17.15 -13.35 13.65
CA TYR A 64 -15.81 -12.85 13.37
C TYR A 64 -15.20 -13.50 12.14
N PRO A 65 -14.27 -12.83 11.46
CA PRO A 65 -13.44 -13.43 10.43
C PRO A 65 -12.78 -14.74 10.84
N ASN A 66 -12.87 -15.76 9.98
CA ASN A 66 -12.10 -16.99 10.05
C ASN A 66 -11.33 -17.20 8.74
N GLY A 67 -10.35 -16.33 8.50
CA GLY A 67 -9.55 -16.34 7.29
C GLY A 67 -8.51 -15.23 7.27
N GLN A 68 -7.79 -15.16 6.16
CA GLN A 68 -6.86 -14.08 5.91
C GLN A 68 -7.63 -12.76 5.69
N ARG A 69 -7.12 -11.69 6.30
CA ARG A 69 -7.62 -10.33 6.21
C ARG A 69 -6.52 -9.40 5.78
N THR A 70 -6.92 -8.30 5.17
CA THR A 70 -6.04 -7.26 4.68
C THR A 70 -6.36 -5.96 5.41
N PHE A 71 -5.32 -5.16 5.61
CA PHE A 71 -5.40 -3.78 6.01
C PHE A 71 -4.62 -2.98 4.96
N GLU A 72 -5.35 -2.28 4.10
CA GLU A 72 -4.81 -1.45 3.06
C GLU A 72 -4.68 0.00 3.53
N PHE A 73 -3.49 0.55 3.31
CA PHE A 73 -3.18 1.95 3.58
C PHE A 73 -2.74 2.58 2.27
N ALA A 74 -3.64 3.31 1.64
CA ALA A 74 -3.45 3.84 0.29
C ALA A 74 -4.26 5.12 0.10
N ASN A 75 -3.93 5.90 -0.93
CA ASN A 75 -4.65 7.12 -1.25
C ASN A 75 -5.89 6.81 -2.11
N LYS A 76 -6.87 6.11 -1.51
CA LYS A 76 -8.16 5.78 -2.14
C LYS A 76 -9.27 5.70 -1.08
N ASP A 77 -10.50 5.99 -1.48
CA ASP A 77 -11.65 6.00 -0.56
C ASP A 77 -11.99 4.61 0.00
N SER A 78 -11.60 3.55 -0.70
CA SER A 78 -11.85 2.17 -0.30
C SER A 78 -10.75 1.57 0.59
N ALA A 79 -9.72 2.34 0.98
CA ALA A 79 -8.66 1.87 1.86
C ALA A 79 -9.05 2.05 3.33
N GLU A 80 -8.63 1.13 4.19
CA GLU A 80 -8.87 1.18 5.63
C GLU A 80 -8.09 2.32 6.32
N SER A 81 -7.04 2.82 5.68
CA SER A 81 -6.28 3.99 6.12
C SER A 81 -5.71 4.81 4.97
N LYS A 82 -5.40 6.07 5.26
CA LYS A 82 -4.52 6.88 4.41
C LYS A 82 -3.11 6.26 4.33
N PRO A 83 -2.33 6.63 3.30
CA PRO A 83 -0.92 6.26 3.25
C PRO A 83 -0.20 6.66 4.54
N LEU A 84 0.71 5.82 4.98
CA LEU A 84 1.48 6.04 6.19
C LEU A 84 2.75 6.84 5.86
N THR A 85 3.23 7.61 6.82
CA THR A 85 4.38 8.50 6.66
C THR A 85 5.55 7.96 7.44
N VAL A 86 6.72 7.89 6.80
CA VAL A 86 7.93 7.36 7.44
C VAL A 86 9.06 8.37 7.37
N VAL A 87 9.83 8.50 8.44
CA VAL A 87 11.01 9.36 8.47
C VAL A 87 12.27 8.53 8.30
N THR A 88 12.99 8.81 7.22
CA THR A 88 14.27 8.14 6.89
C THR A 88 15.42 8.65 7.74
N LYS A 89 16.57 7.96 7.68
CA LYS A 89 17.80 8.34 8.39
C LYS A 89 18.22 9.81 8.15
N ASP A 90 17.95 10.32 6.95
CA ASP A 90 18.33 11.67 6.53
C ASP A 90 17.28 12.74 6.90
N ASN A 91 16.33 12.40 7.78
CA ASN A 91 15.20 13.24 8.19
C ASN A 91 14.29 13.67 7.03
N LEU A 92 14.22 12.85 5.97
CA LEU A 92 13.23 13.05 4.92
C LEU A 92 11.99 12.19 5.23
N GLU A 93 10.85 12.85 5.31
CA GLU A 93 9.54 12.21 5.38
C GLU A 93 9.16 11.63 4.01
N MET A 94 8.77 10.36 3.96
CA MET A 94 8.32 9.67 2.76
C MET A 94 6.92 9.10 3.00
N THR A 95 6.10 9.10 1.96
CA THR A 95 4.76 8.51 1.99
C THR A 95 4.80 7.09 1.45
N VAL A 96 4.22 6.14 2.19
CA VAL A 96 4.20 4.73 1.83
C VAL A 96 2.75 4.26 1.75
N SER A 97 2.42 3.61 0.65
CA SER A 97 1.17 2.86 0.51
C SER A 97 1.45 1.37 0.46
N GLY A 98 0.48 0.55 0.86
CA GLY A 98 0.68 -0.90 0.90
C GLY A 98 -0.48 -1.64 1.51
N VAL A 99 -0.28 -2.94 1.68
CA VAL A 99 -1.25 -3.84 2.29
C VAL A 99 -0.53 -4.68 3.34
N ALA A 100 -1.11 -4.73 4.54
CA ALA A 100 -0.73 -5.68 5.58
C ALA A 100 -1.76 -6.81 5.61
N THR A 101 -1.29 -8.03 5.52
CA THR A 101 -2.10 -9.24 5.48
C THR A 101 -1.88 -10.03 6.77
N PHE A 102 -2.95 -10.48 7.40
CA PHE A 102 -2.91 -11.17 8.69
C PHE A 102 -4.13 -12.09 8.85
N SER A 103 -4.18 -12.87 9.93
CA SER A 103 -5.34 -13.67 10.30
C SER A 103 -5.69 -13.47 11.77
N LEU A 104 -6.97 -13.56 12.11
CA LEU A 104 -7.44 -13.63 13.48
C LEU A 104 -7.32 -15.08 13.98
N THR A 105 -6.77 -15.28 15.17
CA THR A 105 -6.72 -16.59 15.82
C THR A 105 -8.12 -16.98 16.26
N THR A 106 -8.70 -17.99 15.60
CA THR A 106 -10.08 -18.43 15.80
C THR A 106 -10.22 -19.68 16.69
N ASP A 107 -9.17 -20.04 17.43
CA ASP A 107 -9.31 -20.92 18.59
C ASP A 107 -10.40 -20.36 19.53
N CYS A 108 -11.28 -21.21 20.04
CA CYS A 108 -12.46 -20.75 20.78
C CYS A 108 -12.08 -19.97 22.06
N GLY A 109 -11.06 -20.42 22.79
CA GLY A 109 -10.60 -19.73 24.00
C GLY A 109 -9.99 -18.36 23.67
N THR A 110 -9.17 -18.29 22.63
CA THR A 110 -8.52 -17.06 22.17
C THR A 110 -9.51 -16.08 21.58
N LEU A 111 -10.47 -16.56 20.77
CA LEU A 111 -11.51 -15.75 20.15
C LEU A 111 -12.45 -15.16 21.21
N ARG A 112 -12.78 -15.93 22.25
CA ARG A 112 -13.52 -15.43 23.41
C ARG A 112 -12.79 -14.28 24.08
N LYS A 113 -11.52 -14.47 24.43
CA LYS A 113 -10.72 -13.39 25.05
C LYS A 113 -10.61 -12.17 24.15
N PHE A 114 -10.42 -12.36 22.85
CA PHE A 114 -10.43 -11.27 21.88
C PHE A 114 -11.75 -10.51 21.93
N HIS A 115 -12.88 -11.21 21.89
CA HIS A 115 -14.21 -10.61 21.96
C HIS A 115 -14.39 -9.79 23.24
N GLU A 116 -14.05 -10.37 24.40
CA GLU A 116 -14.24 -9.75 25.71
C GLU A 116 -13.31 -8.56 25.96
N GLN A 117 -12.05 -8.63 25.51
CA GLN A 117 -11.04 -7.60 25.79
C GLN A 117 -11.05 -6.46 24.76
N ILE A 118 -11.28 -6.79 23.49
CA ILE A 118 -11.12 -5.84 22.37
C ILE A 118 -12.41 -5.76 21.54
N GLY A 119 -13.01 -6.90 21.19
CA GLY A 119 -14.12 -6.98 20.26
C GLY A 119 -15.35 -6.17 20.71
N LEU A 120 -15.74 -6.26 21.97
CA LEU A 120 -16.88 -5.52 22.53
C LEU A 120 -16.64 -4.00 22.55
N LYS A 121 -15.43 -3.57 22.93
CA LYS A 121 -15.07 -2.14 23.00
C LYS A 121 -15.20 -1.44 21.65
N PHE A 122 -14.78 -2.10 20.58
CA PHE A 122 -14.80 -1.52 19.24
C PHE A 122 -16.08 -1.84 18.46
N LYS A 123 -16.91 -2.77 18.98
CA LYS A 123 -17.96 -3.46 18.22
C LYS A 123 -17.41 -4.14 16.97
N ALA A 124 -16.31 -4.87 17.13
CA ALA A 124 -15.56 -5.48 16.03
C ALA A 124 -16.30 -6.60 15.28
N TYR A 125 -17.53 -6.92 15.71
CA TYR A 125 -18.47 -7.79 15.00
C TYR A 125 -19.28 -7.02 13.92
N GLU A 126 -19.16 -5.70 13.87
CA GLU A 126 -19.66 -4.82 12.80
C GLU A 126 -18.50 -4.34 11.93
N ASP A 127 -18.72 -4.13 10.63
CA ASP A 127 -17.67 -3.72 9.68
C ASP A 127 -16.99 -2.40 10.08
N GLU A 128 -17.77 -1.40 10.50
CA GLU A 128 -17.21 -0.13 10.97
C GLU A 128 -16.37 -0.29 12.23
N GLY A 129 -16.84 -1.11 13.17
CA GLY A 129 -16.13 -1.41 14.40
C GLY A 129 -14.84 -2.17 14.16
N TRP A 130 -14.87 -3.11 13.22
CA TRP A 130 -13.70 -3.85 12.76
C TRP A 130 -12.65 -2.90 12.16
N ASN A 131 -13.05 -2.01 11.24
CA ASN A 131 -12.11 -1.06 10.63
C ASN A 131 -11.48 -0.10 11.65
N ARG A 132 -12.25 0.38 12.63
CA ARG A 132 -11.71 1.18 13.75
C ARG A 132 -10.71 0.39 14.58
N LEU A 133 -11.00 -0.88 14.85
CA LEU A 133 -10.08 -1.76 15.55
C LEU A 133 -8.77 -1.91 14.76
N LEU A 134 -8.85 -2.16 13.45
CA LEU A 134 -7.67 -2.32 12.60
C LEU A 134 -6.79 -1.07 12.62
N GLY A 135 -7.37 0.12 12.53
CA GLY A 135 -6.59 1.36 12.61
C GLY A 135 -5.76 1.47 13.89
N VAL A 136 -6.31 1.02 15.03
CA VAL A 136 -5.62 1.07 16.32
C VAL A 136 -4.63 -0.07 16.49
N TYR A 137 -5.06 -1.33 16.31
CA TYR A 137 -4.25 -2.51 16.66
C TYR A 137 -3.34 -3.01 15.55
N ILE A 138 -3.58 -2.61 14.30
CA ILE A 138 -2.74 -2.97 13.15
C ILE A 138 -2.07 -1.71 12.60
N GLY A 139 -2.83 -0.66 12.32
CA GLY A 139 -2.34 0.58 11.72
C GLY A 139 -1.26 1.27 12.54
N GLN A 140 -1.50 1.55 13.83
CA GLN A 140 -0.51 2.24 14.68
C GLN A 140 0.79 1.43 14.89
N PRO A 141 0.77 0.12 15.20
CA PRO A 141 1.98 -0.69 15.22
C PRO A 141 2.73 -0.73 13.90
N LEU A 142 2.00 -0.81 12.78
CA LEU A 142 2.59 -0.86 11.45
C LEU A 142 3.29 0.44 11.11
N ASP A 143 2.67 1.58 11.42
CA ASP A 143 3.25 2.91 11.28
C ASP A 143 4.56 3.01 12.07
N ARG A 144 4.53 2.64 13.36
CA ARG A 144 5.72 2.59 14.22
C ARG A 144 6.80 1.64 13.70
N ALA A 145 6.41 0.49 13.15
CA ALA A 145 7.33 -0.49 12.57
C ALA A 145 8.03 0.04 11.33
N MET A 146 7.30 0.71 10.44
CA MET A 146 7.85 1.34 9.26
C MET A 146 8.81 2.47 9.60
N ASP A 147 8.45 3.30 10.57
CA ASP A 147 9.30 4.38 11.07
C ASP A 147 10.60 3.84 11.71
N ALA A 148 10.49 2.79 12.52
CA ALA A 148 11.65 2.14 13.14
C ALA A 148 12.59 1.54 12.09
N ALA A 149 12.05 0.88 11.06
CA ALA A 149 12.83 0.29 10.00
C ALA A 149 13.44 1.34 9.05
N ALA A 150 12.73 2.44 8.77
CA ALA A 150 13.19 3.48 7.85
C ALA A 150 14.42 4.23 8.37
N LYS A 151 14.60 4.32 9.69
CA LYS A 151 15.77 4.97 10.33
C LYS A 151 17.11 4.30 10.01
N ALA A 152 17.12 3.06 9.53
CA ALA A 152 18.35 2.37 9.13
C ALA A 152 18.87 2.83 7.75
N TYR A 153 18.01 3.43 6.91
CA TYR A 153 18.30 3.67 5.50
C TYR A 153 18.15 5.15 5.12
N GLY A 154 18.98 5.61 4.18
CA GLY A 154 18.82 6.90 3.53
C GLY A 154 17.66 6.88 2.54
N TRP A 155 17.03 8.04 2.30
CA TRP A 155 15.82 8.09 1.46
C TRP A 155 16.07 7.72 0.00
N LYS A 156 17.25 8.07 -0.54
CA LYS A 156 17.62 7.75 -1.93
C LYS A 156 17.78 6.25 -2.12
N ASP A 157 18.43 5.60 -1.16
CA ASP A 157 18.64 4.16 -1.17
C ASP A 157 17.30 3.42 -1.07
N LEU A 158 16.43 3.86 -0.15
CA LEU A 158 15.10 3.29 0.02
C LEU A 158 14.21 3.48 -1.22
N PHE A 159 14.37 4.61 -1.91
CA PHE A 159 13.64 4.92 -3.14
C PHE A 159 14.18 4.16 -4.36
N SER A 160 15.50 4.06 -4.55
CA SER A 160 16.10 3.63 -5.81
C SER A 160 16.66 2.20 -5.81
N ASN A 161 16.95 1.62 -4.64
CA ASN A 161 17.57 0.31 -4.55
C ASN A 161 16.56 -0.79 -4.17
N PRO A 162 16.26 -1.75 -5.08
CA PRO A 162 15.29 -2.80 -4.83
C PRO A 162 15.72 -3.78 -3.73
N THR A 163 17.02 -4.00 -3.53
CA THR A 163 17.54 -4.88 -2.48
C THR A 163 17.29 -4.26 -1.10
N ILE A 164 17.61 -2.98 -0.94
CA ILE A 164 17.37 -2.24 0.31
C ILE A 164 15.89 -2.16 0.61
N LYS A 165 15.05 -1.96 -0.41
CA LYS A 165 13.59 -2.01 -0.25
C LYS A 165 13.12 -3.35 0.31
N GLN A 166 13.61 -4.47 -0.24
CA GLN A 166 13.23 -5.80 0.24
C GLN A 166 13.70 -6.07 1.68
N GLU A 167 14.90 -5.62 2.05
CA GLU A 167 15.41 -5.72 3.42
C GLU A 167 14.60 -4.88 4.40
N TRP A 168 14.24 -3.66 3.99
CA TRP A 168 13.36 -2.78 4.76
C TRP A 168 11.98 -3.43 4.95
N GLU A 169 11.35 -3.94 3.90
CA GLU A 169 10.04 -4.61 3.98
C GLU A 169 10.05 -5.83 4.92
N LYS A 170 11.12 -6.64 4.90
CA LYS A 170 11.32 -7.73 5.86
C LYS A 170 11.47 -7.23 7.31
N SER A 171 12.18 -6.13 7.50
CA SER A 171 12.35 -5.50 8.81
C SER A 171 11.02 -4.95 9.33
N VAL A 172 10.24 -4.31 8.46
CA VAL A 172 8.88 -3.84 8.76
C VAL A 172 7.99 -5.00 9.18
N ALA A 173 7.95 -6.10 8.43
CA ALA A 173 7.15 -7.27 8.79
C ALA A 173 7.52 -7.83 10.17
N THR A 174 8.82 -7.86 10.48
CA THR A 174 9.34 -8.33 11.78
C THR A 174 8.91 -7.41 12.93
N TYR A 175 9.12 -6.10 12.79
CA TYR A 175 8.74 -5.12 13.80
C TYR A 175 7.23 -4.99 13.94
N ALA A 176 6.47 -5.06 12.85
CA ALA A 176 5.01 -5.03 12.88
C ALA A 176 4.47 -6.23 13.66
N ALA A 177 4.92 -7.45 13.36
CA ALA A 177 4.51 -8.63 14.10
C ALA A 177 4.84 -8.51 15.61
N GLN A 178 6.00 -7.96 15.95
CA GLN A 178 6.37 -7.71 17.35
C GLN A 178 5.45 -6.67 18.01
N PHE A 179 5.31 -5.49 17.42
CA PHE A 179 4.54 -4.38 18.01
C PHE A 179 3.04 -4.68 18.07
N ILE A 180 2.50 -5.41 17.09
CA ILE A 180 1.09 -5.85 17.12
C ILE A 180 0.88 -6.86 18.25
N LYS A 181 1.82 -7.79 18.46
CA LYS A 181 1.76 -8.72 19.59
C LYS A 181 1.84 -7.99 20.93
N GLU A 182 2.73 -7.01 21.04
CA GLU A 182 2.86 -6.16 22.25
C GLU A 182 1.59 -5.34 22.52
N GLN A 183 0.94 -4.81 21.49
CA GLN A 183 -0.26 -4.00 21.63
C GLN A 183 -1.53 -4.83 21.86
N GLY A 184 -1.65 -5.97 21.19
CA GLY A 184 -2.76 -6.92 21.36
C GLY A 184 -2.68 -7.72 22.67
N GLY A 185 -1.50 -7.79 23.29
CA GLY A 185 -1.25 -8.49 24.56
C GLY A 185 -1.17 -10.00 24.38
N GLU A 186 -2.26 -10.63 23.92
CA GLU A 186 -2.28 -12.04 23.53
C GLU A 186 -2.18 -12.17 21.99
N GLY A 187 -1.77 -13.35 21.50
CA GLY A 187 -1.58 -13.64 20.08
C GLY A 187 -2.89 -13.71 19.27
N PHE A 188 -3.72 -12.68 19.37
CA PHE A 188 -5.00 -12.55 18.68
C PHE A 188 -4.83 -12.49 17.17
N PHE A 189 -3.75 -11.85 16.70
CA PHE A 189 -3.44 -11.77 15.29
C PHE A 189 -2.18 -12.56 14.95
N GLY A 190 -2.20 -13.25 13.83
CA GLY A 190 -1.10 -14.06 13.33
C GLY A 190 -0.94 -13.99 11.81
N GLY A 191 0.04 -14.72 11.27
CA GLY A 191 0.24 -14.82 9.82
C GLY A 191 0.58 -13.51 9.12
N PHE A 192 1.27 -12.60 9.82
CA PHE A 192 1.59 -11.27 9.29
C PHE A 192 2.50 -11.33 8.07
N SER A 193 2.07 -10.67 7.02
CA SER A 193 2.83 -10.37 5.82
C SER A 193 2.55 -8.92 5.42
N VAL A 194 3.55 -8.20 4.96
CA VAL A 194 3.40 -6.80 4.53
C VAL A 194 3.90 -6.72 3.11
N THR A 195 3.17 -6.02 2.26
CA THR A 195 3.57 -5.69 0.88
C THR A 195 3.54 -4.19 0.70
N LEU A 196 4.71 -3.61 0.45
CA LEU A 196 4.88 -2.15 0.42
C LEU A 196 5.09 -1.67 -1.01
N GLN A 197 4.35 -0.62 -1.40
CA GLN A 197 4.68 0.14 -2.59
C GLN A 197 5.98 0.89 -2.38
N GLN A 198 6.56 1.37 -3.47
CA GLN A 198 7.77 2.19 -3.40
C GLN A 198 7.49 3.45 -2.57
N PRO A 199 8.24 3.70 -1.49
CA PRO A 199 8.11 4.92 -0.69
C PRO A 199 8.31 6.15 -1.58
N GLN A 200 7.42 7.13 -1.48
CA GLN A 200 7.48 8.34 -2.31
C GLN A 200 8.00 9.52 -1.47
N PRO A 201 9.11 10.17 -1.88
CA PRO A 201 9.57 11.39 -1.21
C PRO A 201 8.60 12.54 -1.48
N PRO A 202 8.64 13.67 -0.75
CA PRO A 202 7.69 14.77 -0.92
C PRO A 202 7.73 15.34 -2.35
N GLN A 203 6.62 15.90 -2.84
CA GLN A 203 6.51 16.38 -4.23
C GLN A 203 7.65 17.33 -4.61
N GLY A 204 8.01 18.28 -3.74
CA GLY A 204 9.12 19.21 -4.01
C GLY A 204 10.49 18.54 -4.20
N VAL A 205 10.75 17.41 -3.54
CA VAL A 205 11.98 16.64 -3.74
C VAL A 205 11.95 15.90 -5.07
N ARG A 206 10.79 15.38 -5.48
CA ARG A 206 10.61 14.75 -6.80
C ARG A 206 10.80 15.77 -7.93
N ASP A 207 10.21 16.94 -7.78
CA ASP A 207 10.32 18.03 -8.76
C ASP A 207 11.77 18.52 -8.89
N ALA A 208 12.47 18.66 -7.76
CA ALA A 208 13.88 19.01 -7.76
C ALA A 208 14.76 17.93 -8.42
N LEU A 209 14.46 16.64 -8.19
CA LEU A 209 15.18 15.53 -8.81
C LEU A 209 14.94 15.50 -10.34
N ALA A 210 13.70 15.70 -10.77
CA ALA A 210 13.34 15.79 -12.19
C ALA A 210 14.04 16.98 -12.87
N SER A 211 14.04 18.15 -12.21
CA SER A 211 14.72 19.36 -12.71
C SER A 211 16.24 19.17 -12.79
N ALA A 212 16.84 18.54 -11.79
CA ALA A 212 18.27 18.24 -11.78
C ALA A 212 18.65 17.25 -12.90
N GLN A 213 17.84 16.22 -13.11
CA GLN A 213 18.04 15.24 -14.19
C GLN A 213 17.93 15.90 -15.56
N GLN A 214 16.92 16.75 -15.76
CA GLN A 214 16.77 17.54 -16.98
C GLN A 214 18.00 18.43 -17.23
N ALA A 215 18.50 19.13 -16.21
CA ALA A 215 19.69 19.98 -16.35
C ALA A 215 20.96 19.17 -16.68
N VAL A 216 21.10 17.94 -16.17
CA VAL A 216 22.21 17.03 -16.52
C VAL A 216 22.11 16.59 -17.97
N GLU A 217 20.92 16.23 -18.43
CA GLU A 217 20.66 15.83 -19.82
C GLU A 217 20.91 16.98 -20.80
N GLU A 218 20.43 18.19 -20.48
CA GLU A 218 20.68 19.40 -21.26
C GLU A 218 22.17 19.74 -21.33
N ASN A 219 22.88 19.69 -20.20
CA ASN A 219 24.33 19.92 -20.18
C ASN A 219 25.10 18.86 -20.96
N THR A 220 24.67 17.60 -20.89
CA THR A 220 25.30 16.50 -21.64
C THR A 220 25.05 16.65 -23.13
N ALA A 221 23.82 17.00 -23.53
CA ALA A 221 23.47 17.31 -24.91
C ALA A 221 24.25 18.53 -25.42
N GLN A 222 24.43 19.57 -24.60
CA GLN A 222 25.21 20.74 -24.98
C GLN A 222 26.70 20.43 -25.11
N LYS A 223 27.27 19.63 -24.21
CA LYS A 223 28.65 19.12 -24.34
C LYS A 223 28.84 18.32 -25.62
N ALA A 224 27.90 17.42 -25.93
CA ALA A 224 27.93 16.63 -27.17
C ALA A 224 27.80 17.53 -28.43
N LYS A 225 26.95 18.56 -28.40
CA LYS A 225 26.85 19.56 -29.48
C LYS A 225 28.16 20.34 -29.66
N ASN A 226 28.76 20.81 -28.57
CA ASN A 226 30.02 21.54 -28.59
C ASN A 226 31.17 20.67 -29.10
N GLU A 227 31.20 19.39 -28.70
CA GLU A 227 32.18 18.43 -29.17
C GLU A 227 32.00 18.12 -30.66
N LYS A 228 30.75 17.89 -31.12
CA LYS A 228 30.45 17.74 -32.55
C LYS A 228 30.89 18.96 -33.35
N ALA A 229 30.55 20.17 -32.89
CA ALA A 229 30.96 21.41 -33.53
C ALA A 229 32.48 21.57 -33.55
N ARG A 230 33.20 21.17 -32.50
CA ARG A 230 34.66 21.18 -32.46
C ARG A 230 35.24 20.20 -33.50
N THR A 231 34.75 18.97 -33.56
CA THR A 231 35.18 17.96 -34.54
C THR A 231 34.88 18.42 -35.97
N GLU A 232 33.73 19.05 -36.21
CA GLU A 232 33.39 19.67 -37.49
C GLU A 232 34.34 20.83 -37.83
N MET A 233 34.66 21.70 -36.87
CA MET A 233 35.64 22.76 -37.07
C MET A 233 37.05 22.24 -37.34
N GLU A 234 37.48 21.18 -36.67
CA GLU A 234 38.77 20.52 -36.91
C GLU A 234 38.81 19.86 -38.29
N ALA A 235 37.72 19.17 -38.68
CA ALA A 235 37.59 18.61 -40.03
C ALA A 235 37.61 19.69 -41.11
N ILE A 236 36.93 20.83 -40.88
CA ILE A 236 36.96 21.98 -41.80
C ILE A 236 38.37 22.59 -41.86
N LYS A 237 39.07 22.74 -40.74
CA LYS A 237 40.46 23.23 -40.72
C LYS A 237 41.39 22.31 -41.51
N ALA A 238 41.29 20.98 -41.33
CA ALA A 238 42.07 20.02 -42.09
C ALA A 238 41.76 20.07 -43.60
N LEU A 239 40.49 20.25 -43.97
CA LEU A 239 40.09 20.46 -45.36
C LEU A 239 40.67 21.74 -45.97
N VAL A 240 40.66 22.85 -45.21
CA VAL A 240 41.25 24.13 -45.63
C VAL A 240 42.77 24.04 -45.77
N GLU A 241 43.46 23.28 -44.91
CA GLU A 241 44.91 23.08 -44.98
C GLU A 241 45.32 22.29 -46.24
N VAL A 242 44.53 21.30 -46.66
CA VAL A 242 44.82 20.47 -47.84
C VAL A 242 44.40 21.14 -49.15
N LEU A 243 43.25 21.83 -49.18
CA LEU A 243 42.62 22.33 -50.43
C LEU A 243 42.69 23.85 -50.60
N GLY A 244 43.15 24.59 -49.58
CA GLY A 244 43.01 26.04 -49.50
C GLY A 244 41.57 26.49 -49.17
N PRO A 245 41.37 27.77 -48.81
CA PRO A 245 40.07 28.28 -48.34
C PRO A 245 38.95 28.13 -49.39
N GLU A 246 39.25 28.43 -50.65
CA GLU A 246 38.28 28.36 -51.75
C GLU A 246 37.99 26.91 -52.17
N GLY A 247 38.99 26.02 -52.11
CA GLY A 247 38.83 24.59 -52.40
C GLY A 247 38.01 23.84 -51.37
N ALA A 248 38.14 24.18 -50.08
CA ALA A 248 37.33 23.60 -49.00
C ALA A 248 35.84 23.98 -49.12
N VAL A 249 35.54 25.24 -49.47
CA VAL A 249 34.16 25.71 -49.71
C VAL A 249 33.55 24.99 -50.91
N MET A 250 34.33 24.79 -51.98
CA MET A 250 33.87 24.08 -53.18
C MET A 250 33.58 22.60 -52.91
N TRP A 251 34.47 21.91 -52.17
CA TRP A 251 34.29 20.52 -51.78
C TRP A 251 33.05 20.32 -50.89
N GLN A 252 32.82 21.24 -49.94
CA GLN A 252 31.65 21.20 -49.08
C GLN A 252 30.35 21.49 -49.84
N ALA A 253 30.36 22.42 -50.80
CA ALA A 253 29.22 22.70 -51.68
C ALA A 253 28.85 21.53 -52.60
N VAL A 254 29.84 20.72 -52.99
CA VAL A 254 29.65 19.51 -53.80
C VAL A 254 29.09 18.37 -52.95
N LYS A 255 29.61 18.19 -51.73
CA LYS A 255 29.08 17.22 -50.76
C LYS A 255 27.64 17.53 -50.35
N ASP A 256 27.31 18.80 -50.16
CA ASP A 256 25.95 19.28 -49.87
C ASP A 256 25.02 19.28 -51.11
N GLY A 257 25.52 18.83 -52.28
CA GLY A 257 24.73 18.68 -53.51
C GLY A 257 24.35 20.00 -54.21
N ARG A 258 24.93 21.13 -53.80
CA ARG A 258 24.63 22.47 -54.34
C ARG A 258 25.36 22.77 -55.66
N VAL A 259 26.40 21.98 -55.97
CA VAL A 259 27.20 22.10 -57.20
C VAL A 259 27.40 20.71 -57.79
N SER A 260 27.15 20.55 -59.09
CA SER A 260 27.47 19.32 -59.83
C SER A 260 28.51 19.64 -60.91
N PHE A 261 29.60 18.89 -60.95
CA PHE A 261 30.56 18.99 -62.04
C PHE A 261 30.13 18.09 -63.19
N VAL A 262 29.95 18.68 -64.37
CA VAL A 262 29.80 17.93 -65.63
C VAL A 262 31.14 18.02 -66.33
N VAL A 263 31.84 16.90 -66.43
CA VAL A 263 33.10 16.82 -67.17
C VAL A 263 32.77 16.49 -68.62
N SER A 264 33.08 17.40 -69.55
CA SER A 264 33.04 17.17 -70.99
C SER A 264 34.42 17.47 -71.59
N ASP A 265 34.85 16.63 -72.54
CA ASP A 265 36.21 16.56 -73.12
C ASP A 265 36.82 17.91 -73.55
N GLY A 266 37.42 18.61 -72.59
CA GLY A 266 38.20 19.82 -72.83
C GLY A 266 38.15 20.89 -71.74
N GLY A 267 37.24 20.82 -70.76
CA GLY A 267 37.19 21.79 -69.66
C GLY A 267 36.19 21.46 -68.55
N VAL A 268 36.54 21.83 -67.31
CA VAL A 268 35.67 21.68 -66.13
C VAL A 268 34.74 22.89 -66.06
N SER A 269 33.44 22.69 -66.28
CA SER A 269 32.42 23.73 -66.08
C SER A 269 31.72 23.53 -64.73
N VAL A 270 31.73 24.58 -63.91
CA VAL A 270 31.06 24.62 -62.60
C VAL A 270 29.71 25.28 -62.76
N ALA A 271 28.62 24.52 -62.68
CA ALA A 271 27.26 25.05 -62.78
C ALA A 271 26.53 24.90 -61.43
N PRO A 272 25.96 25.98 -60.86
CA PRO A 272 25.05 25.87 -59.73
C PRO A 272 23.76 25.17 -60.16
N LYS A 273 23.28 24.21 -59.37
CA LYS A 273 22.00 23.56 -59.63
C LYS A 273 20.87 24.52 -59.19
N ARG A 274 19.97 24.87 -60.12
CA ARG A 274 18.74 25.62 -59.79
C ARG A 274 17.87 24.85 -58.81
#